data_AF-A0A5C8RUP5-F1
#
_entry.id   AF-A0A5C8RUP5-F1
#
_cell.length_a   1.000
_cell.length_b   1.000
_cell.length_c   1.000
_cell.angle_alpha   90.00
_cell.angle_beta   90.00
_cell.angle_gamma   90.00
#
_symmetry.space_group_name_H-M   'P 1'
#
loop_
_entity.id
_entity.type
_entity.pdbx_description
1 polymer ?
#
loop_
_entity_poly.entity_id
_entity_poly.type
_entity_poly.pdbx_seq_one_letter_code
_entity_poly.pdbx_strand_id
1 'polypeptide(L)'
;VGLPALARGRRLRPDDPEAAHVEACLALIATVEDTNLLHRGGEAGYAFARDAAAGFIAAGGVGQTAWREAAEALHHVFVAQNLSPGGAADLLAMTLFVDAIEAPPP
;
A
#
# COMPACT_ATOMS: atom_id res chain seq x y z
N VAL A 1 -5.01 -1.77 -10.12
CA VAL A 1 -4.04 -1.07 -9.25
C VAL A 1 -3.01 -2.03 -8.67
N GLY A 2 -3.44 -3.09 -7.97
CA GLY A 2 -2.56 -4.06 -7.30
C GLY A 2 -1.40 -4.59 -8.13
N LEU A 3 -1.63 -5.42 -9.16
CA LEU A 3 -0.56 -6.03 -9.97
C LEU A 3 0.39 -4.99 -10.61
N PRO A 4 -0.10 -3.89 -11.24
CA PRO A 4 0.79 -2.83 -11.72
C PRO A 4 1.66 -2.19 -10.65
N ALA A 5 1.12 -1.96 -9.44
CA ALA A 5 1.86 -1.36 -8.32
C ALA A 5 2.89 -2.34 -7.74
N LEU A 6 2.54 -3.61 -7.61
CA LEU A 6 3.47 -4.69 -7.24
C LEU A 6 4.65 -4.76 -8.21
N ALA A 7 4.37 -4.75 -9.51
CA ALA A 7 5.40 -4.73 -10.56
C ALA A 7 6.25 -3.45 -10.52
N ARG A 8 5.66 -2.28 -10.20
CA ARG A 8 6.40 -1.03 -10.00
C ARG A 8 7.39 -1.17 -8.83
N GLY A 9 6.94 -1.68 -7.69
CA GLY A 9 7.79 -1.86 -6.52
C GLY A 9 8.97 -2.80 -6.80
N ARG A 10 8.74 -3.92 -7.49
CA ARG A 10 9.81 -4.83 -7.94
C ARG A 10 10.83 -4.14 -8.84
N ARG A 11 10.40 -3.28 -9.77
CA ARG A 11 11.35 -2.54 -10.63
C ARG A 11 12.20 -1.55 -9.85
N LEU A 12 11.63 -0.92 -8.83
CA LEU A 12 12.35 0.06 -8.01
C LEU A 12 13.30 -0.60 -7.02
N ARG A 13 12.92 -1.77 -6.51
CA ARG A 13 13.69 -2.55 -5.53
C ARG A 13 13.65 -4.05 -5.88
N PRO A 14 14.45 -4.50 -6.87
CA PRO A 14 14.42 -5.88 -7.36
C PRO A 14 14.75 -6.93 -6.30
N ASP A 15 15.64 -6.59 -5.37
CA ASP A 15 16.15 -7.49 -4.33
C ASP A 15 15.37 -7.38 -3.01
N ASP A 16 14.21 -6.70 -3.03
CA ASP A 16 13.42 -6.39 -1.83
C ASP A 16 11.92 -6.68 -2.06
N PRO A 17 11.48 -7.93 -1.86
CA PRO A 17 10.08 -8.31 -2.06
C PRO A 17 9.11 -7.53 -1.16
N GLU A 18 9.53 -7.18 0.05
CA GLU A 18 8.74 -6.40 1.00
C GLU A 18 8.41 -5.01 0.43
N ALA A 19 9.39 -4.35 -0.19
CA ALA A 19 9.17 -3.07 -0.87
C ALA A 19 8.05 -3.17 -1.92
N ALA A 20 8.00 -4.25 -2.67
CA ALA A 20 6.93 -4.45 -3.66
C ALA A 20 5.55 -4.59 -3.01
N HIS A 21 5.46 -5.27 -1.87
CA HIS A 21 4.22 -5.41 -1.12
C HIS A 21 3.76 -4.08 -0.52
N VAL A 22 4.67 -3.31 0.07
CA VAL A 22 4.38 -1.99 0.65
C VAL A 22 3.93 -1.00 -0.43
N GLU A 23 4.62 -0.99 -1.57
CA GLU A 23 4.25 -0.19 -2.73
C GLU A 23 2.83 -0.51 -3.21
N ALA A 24 2.51 -1.80 -3.37
CA ALA A 24 1.18 -2.24 -3.77
C ALA A 24 0.11 -1.90 -2.72
N CYS A 25 0.41 -2.10 -1.44
CA CYS A 25 -0.49 -1.78 -0.33
C CYS A 25 -0.85 -0.29 -0.31
N LEU A 26 0.14 0.60 -0.33
CA LEU A 26 -0.09 2.05 -0.28
C LEU A 26 -0.76 2.56 -1.56
N ALA A 27 -0.45 1.99 -2.73
CA ALA A 27 -1.19 2.31 -3.95
C ALA A 27 -2.67 1.89 -3.88
N LEU A 28 -2.98 0.75 -3.26
CA LEU A 28 -4.37 0.31 -3.03
C LEU A 28 -5.09 1.24 -2.05
N ILE A 29 -4.47 1.60 -0.93
CA ILE A 29 -5.02 2.54 0.06
C ILE A 29 -5.31 3.91 -0.58
N ALA A 30 -4.45 4.37 -1.48
CA ALA A 30 -4.59 5.64 -2.18
C ALA A 30 -5.74 5.68 -3.21
N THR A 31 -6.29 4.54 -3.62
CA THR A 31 -7.18 4.48 -4.79
C THR A 31 -8.49 3.71 -4.58
N VAL A 32 -8.49 2.72 -3.70
CA VAL A 32 -9.68 1.89 -3.45
C VAL A 32 -10.48 2.48 -2.29
N GLU A 33 -11.80 2.50 -2.47
CA GLU A 33 -12.72 2.82 -1.39
C GLU A 33 -12.74 1.70 -0.35
N ASP A 34 -12.18 1.97 0.82
CA ASP A 34 -12.11 1.03 1.93
C ASP A 34 -13.16 1.38 2.99
N THR A 35 -14.21 0.57 3.04
CA THR A 35 -15.30 0.74 4.00
C THR A 35 -14.86 0.54 5.44
N ASN A 36 -13.75 -0.18 5.71
CA ASN A 36 -13.19 -0.29 7.07
C ASN A 36 -12.63 1.05 7.55
N LEU A 37 -11.99 1.81 6.67
CA LEU A 37 -11.50 3.15 6.99
C LEU A 37 -12.66 4.11 7.24
N LEU A 38 -13.69 4.10 6.40
CA LEU A 38 -14.91 4.89 6.61
C LEU A 38 -15.59 4.56 7.94
N HIS A 39 -15.69 3.27 8.29
CA HIS A 39 -16.34 2.85 9.52
C HIS A 39 -15.54 3.25 10.78
N ARG A 40 -14.21 3.16 10.75
CA ARG A 40 -13.36 3.44 11.93
C ARG A 40 -12.96 4.90 12.08
N GLY A 41 -12.64 5.56 10.96
CA GLY A 41 -12.11 6.92 10.91
C GLY A 41 -13.10 7.97 10.40
N GLY A 42 -14.30 7.56 9.96
CA GLY A 42 -15.22 8.45 9.26
C GLY A 42 -14.66 8.93 7.92
N GLU A 43 -15.36 9.89 7.31
CA GLU A 43 -14.93 10.50 6.04
C GLU A 43 -13.55 11.17 6.16
N ALA A 44 -13.27 11.82 7.29
CA ALA A 44 -12.01 12.50 7.54
C ALA A 44 -10.83 11.52 7.63
N GLY A 45 -10.97 10.42 8.39
CA GLY A 45 -9.93 9.39 8.50
C GLY A 45 -9.72 8.64 7.19
N TYR A 46 -10.79 8.40 6.43
CA TYR A 46 -10.70 7.82 5.10
C TYR A 46 -9.95 8.75 4.12
N ALA A 47 -10.33 10.03 4.05
CA ALA A 47 -9.65 11.01 3.21
C ALA A 47 -8.18 11.15 3.59
N PHE A 48 -7.88 11.25 4.89
CA PHE A 48 -6.51 11.32 5.39
C PHE A 48 -5.68 10.11 4.95
N ALA A 49 -6.18 8.88 5.17
CA ALA A 49 -5.43 7.67 4.82
C ALA A 49 -5.14 7.59 3.32
N ARG A 50 -6.14 7.93 2.48
CA ARG A 50 -6.00 7.97 1.04
C ARG A 50 -4.97 9.00 0.59
N ASP A 51 -5.07 10.22 1.11
CA ASP A 51 -4.20 11.33 0.72
C ASP A 51 -2.76 11.12 1.22
N ALA A 52 -2.59 10.56 2.42
CA ALA A 52 -1.27 10.25 2.96
C ALA A 52 -0.58 9.11 2.18
N ALA A 53 -1.32 8.06 1.81
CA ALA A 53 -0.80 7.00 0.96
C ALA A 53 -0.48 7.51 -0.46
N ALA A 54 -1.34 8.34 -1.04
CA ALA A 54 -1.08 9.00 -2.31
C ALA A 54 0.18 9.88 -2.26
N GLY A 55 0.38 10.61 -1.16
CA GLY A 55 1.57 11.41 -0.91
C GLY A 55 2.85 10.57 -0.88
N PHE A 56 2.84 9.42 -0.22
CA PHE A 56 3.99 8.49 -0.23
C PHE A 56 4.34 8.03 -1.66
N ILE A 57 3.33 7.63 -2.45
CA ILE A 57 3.54 7.19 -3.84
C ILE A 57 4.07 8.35 -4.71
N ALA A 58 3.50 9.55 -4.56
CA ALA A 58 3.91 10.75 -5.29
C ALA A 58 5.34 11.20 -4.95
N ALA A 59 5.79 11.00 -3.70
CA ALA A 59 7.16 11.25 -3.26
C ALA A 59 8.19 10.25 -3.81
N GLY A 60 7.75 9.26 -4.60
CA GLY A 60 8.59 8.23 -5.21
C GLY A 60 8.29 6.82 -4.71
N GLY A 61 7.44 6.68 -3.69
CA GLY A 61 7.08 5.40 -3.09
C GLY A 61 8.31 4.69 -2.53
N VAL A 62 8.42 3.38 -2.76
CA VAL A 62 9.60 2.60 -2.33
C VAL A 62 10.90 2.90 -3.10
N GLY A 63 10.82 3.78 -4.11
CA GLY A 63 12.00 4.32 -4.81
C GLY A 63 12.77 5.37 -4.00
N GLN A 64 12.18 5.90 -2.92
CA GLN A 64 12.86 6.82 -2.00
C GLN A 64 14.03 6.12 -1.30
N THR A 65 15.08 6.87 -0.94
CA THR A 65 16.24 6.30 -0.23
C THR A 65 15.85 5.74 1.13
N ALA A 66 15.08 6.49 1.92
CA ALA A 66 14.61 6.14 3.27
C ALA A 66 13.11 5.77 3.26
N TRP A 67 12.72 4.92 2.30
CA TRP A 67 11.30 4.59 2.11
C TRP A 67 10.71 3.79 3.27
N ARG A 68 11.51 2.97 3.96
CA ARG A 68 11.05 2.17 5.10
C ARG A 68 10.67 3.08 6.26
N GLU A 69 11.53 4.02 6.58
CA GLU A 69 11.29 5.01 7.62
C GLU A 69 10.05 5.85 7.32
N ALA A 70 9.86 6.24 6.05
CA ALA A 70 8.66 6.95 5.62
C ALA A 70 7.39 6.10 5.71
N ALA A 71 7.46 4.82 5.34
CA ALA A 71 6.34 3.88 5.42
C ALA A 71 5.99 3.55 6.89
N GLU A 72 6.98 3.34 7.75
CA GLU A 72 6.83 3.13 9.19
C GLU A 72 6.23 4.35 9.88
N ALA A 73 6.70 5.56 9.56
CA ALA A 73 6.13 6.79 10.08
C ALA A 73 4.65 6.90 9.69
N LEU A 74 4.30 6.63 8.43
CA LEU A 74 2.91 6.61 7.98
C LEU A 74 2.08 5.54 8.71
N HIS A 75 2.62 4.33 8.87
CA HIS A 75 1.99 3.25 9.62
C HIS A 75 1.69 3.65 11.07
N HIS A 76 2.64 4.28 11.77
CA HIS A 76 2.44 4.76 13.13
C HIS A 76 1.34 5.82 13.22
N VAL A 77 1.23 6.70 12.23
CA VAL A 77 0.14 7.68 12.17
C VAL A 77 -1.22 6.98 11.98
N PHE A 78 -1.29 5.94 11.14
CA PHE A 78 -2.52 5.15 11.00
C PHE A 78 -2.91 4.46 12.30
N VAL A 79 -1.95 3.83 12.99
CA VAL A 79 -2.18 3.19 14.30
C VAL A 79 -2.67 4.20 15.33
N ALA A 80 -2.02 5.37 15.44
CA ALA A 80 -2.40 6.40 16.40
C ALA A 80 -3.83 6.95 16.17
N GLN A 81 -4.29 6.94 14.92
CA GLN A 81 -5.65 7.35 14.55
C GLN A 81 -6.64 6.17 14.47
N ASN A 82 -6.23 4.96 14.86
CA ASN A 82 -7.03 3.72 14.73
C ASN A 82 -7.55 3.46 13.30
N LEU A 83 -6.76 3.86 12.29
CA LEU A 83 -7.04 3.67 10.88
C LEU A 83 -6.45 2.33 10.44
N SER A 84 -7.32 1.42 10.01
CA SER A 84 -6.91 0.12 9.49
C SER A 84 -7.54 -0.10 8.12
N PRO A 85 -6.74 -0.06 7.04
CA PRO A 85 -7.25 -0.27 5.69
C PRO A 85 -7.37 -1.78 5.38
N GLY A 86 -8.36 -2.41 5.98
CA GLY A 86 -8.62 -3.85 5.84
C GLY A 86 -8.96 -4.26 4.41
N GLY A 87 -9.78 -3.47 3.71
CA GLY A 87 -10.15 -3.76 2.32
C GLY A 87 -8.95 -3.67 1.38
N ALA A 88 -8.04 -2.71 1.61
CA ALA A 88 -6.79 -2.65 0.84
C ALA A 88 -5.86 -3.84 1.14
N ALA A 89 -5.80 -4.32 2.39
CA ALA A 89 -5.02 -5.49 2.77
C ALA A 89 -5.56 -6.78 2.12
N ASP A 90 -6.89 -6.96 2.07
CA ASP A 90 -7.51 -8.10 1.39
C ASP A 90 -7.20 -8.07 -0.12
N LEU A 91 -7.26 -6.90 -0.75
CA LEU A 91 -6.89 -6.73 -2.15
C LEU A 91 -5.40 -6.95 -2.41
N LEU A 92 -4.53 -6.60 -1.46
CA LEU A 92 -3.12 -6.94 -1.54
C LEU A 92 -2.95 -8.45 -1.52
N ALA A 93 -3.61 -9.16 -0.59
CA ALA A 93 -3.55 -10.61 -0.53
C ALA A 93 -4.02 -11.27 -1.84
N MET A 94 -5.12 -10.78 -2.42
CA MET A 94 -5.59 -11.24 -3.74
C MET A 94 -4.63 -10.91 -4.86
N THR A 95 -4.00 -9.72 -4.82
CA THR A 95 -2.97 -9.33 -5.80
C THR A 95 -1.79 -10.29 -5.77
N LEU A 96 -1.29 -10.63 -4.57
CA LEU A 96 -0.18 -11.56 -4.40
C LEU A 96 -0.56 -12.99 -4.82
N PHE A 97 -1.79 -13.40 -4.54
CA PHE A 97 -2.30 -14.70 -4.99
C PHE A 97 -2.33 -14.78 -6.52
N VAL A 98 -2.92 -13.79 -7.19
CA VAL A 98 -2.98 -13.75 -8.66
C VAL A 98 -1.58 -13.71 -9.28
N ASP A 99 -0.69 -12.90 -8.72
CA ASP A 99 0.70 -12.83 -9.19
C ASP A 99 1.43 -14.18 -9.09
N ALA A 100 1.20 -14.92 -8.00
CA ALA A 100 1.80 -16.23 -7.78
C ALA A 100 1.29 -17.31 -8.75
N ILE A 101 0.03 -17.25 -9.18
CA ILE A 101 -0.54 -18.21 -10.15
C ILE A 101 -0.21 -17.86 -11.61
N GLU A 102 -0.01 -16.57 -11.91
CA GLU A 102 0.34 -16.10 -13.25
C GLU A 102 1.85 -16.12 -13.52
N ALA A 103 2.67 -16.11 -12.46
CA ALA A 103 4.11 -16.27 -12.59
C ALA A 103 4.44 -17.62 -13.25
N PRO A 104 5.28 -17.66 -14.29
CA PRO A 104 5.72 -18.92 -14.86
C PRO A 104 6.42 -19.75 -13.76
N PRO A 105 6.24 -21.09 -13.76
CA PRO A 105 6.90 -21.93 -12.76
C PRO A 105 8.42 -21.74 -12.85
N PRO A 106 9.13 -21.84 -11.71
CA PRO A 106 10.58 -21.69 -11.64
C PRO A 106 11.33 -22.72 -12.50
#